data_AF-A0AAD9QD80-F1
#
_entry.id   AF-A0AAD9QD80-F1
#
_cell.length_a   1.000
_cell.length_b   1.000
_cell.length_c   1.000
_cell.angle_alpha   90.00
_cell.angle_beta   90.00
_cell.angle_gamma   90.00
#
_symmetry.space_group_name_H-M   'P 1'
#
loop_
_entity.id
_entity.type
_entity.pdbx_description
1 polymer ?
#
loop_
_entity_poly.entity_id
_entity_poly.type
_entity_poly.pdbx_seq_one_letter_code
_entity_poly.pdbx_strand_id
1 'polypeptide(L)'
;MNTMILCHGHAEKAIYGRLEKQGVCLSHTSMINLLDLVGGHFHNKIVELVKEGKKFYTVNDNLHCKTTVKNMRVDHRNKQHNWFASIIVFERIDFSHLDNVIPLGDVQNFSNENYLLTPEEVKKLQSDFKVLVGRVFLEFFKQAPFAPVKKLVPQHIMHQYTKEMSLKSFHFQYNLKMRRNIQTL
;
A
#
# COMPACT_ATOMS: atom_id res chain seq x y z
N MET A 1 -6.01 -3.51 14.12
CA MET A 1 -7.04 -4.56 14.27
C MET A 1 -7.18 -5.19 12.89
N ASN A 2 -6.56 -6.36 12.69
CA ASN A 2 -6.51 -7.02 11.39
C ASN A 2 -7.76 -7.89 11.29
N THR A 3 -8.85 -7.33 10.77
CA THR A 3 -10.12 -8.04 10.65
C THR A 3 -10.10 -8.88 9.38
N MET A 4 -10.12 -10.20 9.53
CA MET A 4 -10.33 -11.14 8.43
C MET A 4 -11.78 -11.02 7.96
N ILE A 5 -12.02 -10.50 6.76
CA ILE A 5 -13.38 -10.26 6.25
C ILE A 5 -13.97 -11.58 5.71
N LEU A 6 -14.64 -12.34 6.57
CA LEU A 6 -15.47 -13.47 6.14
C LEU A 6 -16.77 -12.94 5.52
N CYS A 7 -16.76 -12.75 4.20
CA CYS A 7 -17.84 -12.05 3.46
C CYS A 7 -19.02 -12.93 3.06
N HIS A 8 -18.90 -14.26 3.09
CA HIS A 8 -19.96 -15.14 2.61
C HIS A 8 -19.85 -16.57 3.11
N GLY A 9 -21.00 -17.13 3.52
CA GLY A 9 -21.19 -18.51 3.95
C GLY A 9 -22.69 -18.82 3.99
N HIS A 10 -23.06 -20.11 3.98
CA HIS A 10 -24.47 -20.54 4.06
C HIS A 10 -25.05 -20.45 5.49
N ALA A 11 -24.56 -19.53 6.30
CA ALA A 11 -25.00 -19.36 7.67
C ALA A 11 -26.21 -18.41 7.75
N GLU A 12 -27.04 -18.60 8.77
CA GLU A 12 -28.24 -17.79 8.98
C GLU A 12 -27.88 -16.35 9.43
N LYS A 13 -28.68 -15.35 9.02
CA LYS A 13 -28.42 -13.92 9.31
C LYS A 13 -28.23 -13.61 10.80
N ALA A 14 -28.92 -14.34 11.67
CA ALA A 14 -28.81 -14.19 13.12
C ALA A 14 -27.40 -14.52 13.65
N ILE A 15 -26.70 -15.48 13.03
CA ILE A 15 -25.34 -15.89 13.42
C ILE A 15 -24.36 -14.76 13.12
N TYR A 16 -24.46 -14.13 11.95
CA TYR A 16 -23.62 -12.99 11.59
C TYR A 16 -23.77 -11.81 12.56
N GLY A 17 -25.00 -11.48 12.97
CA GLY A 17 -25.23 -10.41 13.95
C GLY A 17 -24.64 -10.71 15.34
N ARG A 18 -24.57 -11.97 15.74
CA ARG A 18 -23.95 -12.38 17.02
C ARG A 18 -22.42 -12.35 16.93
N LEU A 19 -21.86 -12.83 15.82
CA LEU A 19 -20.41 -12.86 15.59
C LEU A 19 -19.82 -11.47 15.34
N GLU A 20 -20.59 -10.54 14.77
CA GLU A 20 -20.18 -9.14 14.63
C GLU A 20 -19.94 -8.46 15.98
N LYS A 21 -20.80 -8.72 16.97
CA LYS A 21 -20.59 -8.23 18.35
C LYS A 21 -19.29 -8.75 18.98
N GLN A 22 -18.78 -9.89 18.50
CA GLN A 22 -17.53 -10.50 18.95
C GLN A 22 -16.33 -10.11 18.06
N GLY A 23 -16.54 -9.26 17.03
CA GLY A 23 -15.50 -8.83 16.10
C GLY A 23 -15.02 -9.90 15.12
N VAL A 24 -15.78 -10.99 14.96
CA VAL A 24 -15.37 -12.16 14.15
C VAL A 24 -15.75 -12.00 12.67
N CYS A 25 -16.90 -11.40 12.36
CA CYS A 25 -17.34 -11.12 10.99
C CYS A 25 -18.26 -9.89 10.92
N LEU A 26 -18.69 -9.50 9.73
CA LEU A 26 -19.65 -8.41 9.53
C LEU A 26 -21.05 -8.98 9.27
N SER A 27 -22.10 -8.35 9.82
CA SER A 27 -23.46 -8.61 9.34
C SER A 27 -23.66 -8.12 7.92
N HIS A 28 -24.70 -8.65 7.28
CA HIS A 28 -25.04 -8.30 5.91
C HIS A 28 -25.28 -6.80 5.71
N THR A 29 -25.95 -6.13 6.67
CA THR A 29 -26.20 -4.68 6.61
C THR A 29 -24.91 -3.90 6.81
N SER A 30 -24.10 -4.24 7.83
CA SER A 30 -22.80 -3.59 8.05
C SER A 30 -21.85 -3.78 6.87
N MET A 31 -21.89 -4.94 6.22
CA MET A 31 -21.15 -5.23 5.00
C MET A 31 -21.60 -4.34 3.83
N ILE A 32 -22.91 -4.21 3.59
CA ILE A 32 -23.43 -3.32 2.53
C ILE A 32 -23.02 -1.87 2.83
N ASN A 33 -23.20 -1.39 4.06
CA ASN A 33 -22.80 -0.04 4.44
C ASN A 33 -21.29 0.19 4.27
N LEU A 34 -20.46 -0.82 4.58
CA LEU A 34 -19.02 -0.76 4.34
C LEU A 34 -18.70 -0.75 2.85
N LEU A 35 -19.38 -1.56 2.04
CA LEU A 35 -19.23 -1.56 0.59
C LEU A 35 -19.69 -0.25 -0.04
N ASP A 36 -20.75 0.37 0.46
CA ASP A 36 -21.23 1.68 0.02
C ASP A 36 -20.28 2.80 0.47
N LEU A 37 -19.70 2.70 1.66
CA LEU A 37 -18.64 3.62 2.12
C LEU A 37 -17.37 3.50 1.25
N VAL A 38 -16.99 2.26 0.90
CA VAL A 38 -15.85 1.95 0.01
C VAL A 38 -16.19 2.17 -1.47
N GLY A 39 -17.46 2.25 -1.83
CA GLY A 39 -17.90 2.41 -3.22
C GLY A 39 -18.29 3.84 -3.57
N GLY A 40 -18.80 4.61 -2.61
CA GLY A 40 -19.70 5.73 -2.89
C GLY A 40 -19.04 7.07 -3.22
N HIS A 41 -17.85 7.38 -2.69
CA HIS A 41 -17.40 8.79 -2.66
C HIS A 41 -15.94 9.06 -3.00
N PHE A 42 -15.19 8.06 -3.50
CA PHE A 42 -13.78 8.31 -3.83
C PHE A 42 -13.61 9.19 -5.07
N HIS A 43 -14.50 9.07 -6.05
CA HIS A 43 -14.38 9.83 -7.30
C HIS A 43 -14.43 11.35 -7.08
N ASN A 44 -15.39 11.86 -6.30
CA ASN A 44 -15.54 13.29 -6.05
C ASN A 44 -14.29 13.87 -5.37
N LYS A 45 -13.76 13.16 -4.37
CA LYS A 45 -12.56 13.59 -3.65
C LYS A 45 -11.30 13.54 -4.52
N ILE A 46 -11.19 12.54 -5.41
CA ILE A 46 -10.12 12.48 -6.40
C ILE A 46 -10.22 13.69 -7.35
N VAL A 47 -11.42 14.01 -7.86
CA VAL A 47 -11.65 15.16 -8.74
C VAL A 47 -11.30 16.48 -8.06
N GLU A 48 -11.66 16.66 -6.79
CA GLU A 48 -11.28 17.83 -5.98
C GLU A 48 -9.76 17.96 -5.87
N LEU A 49 -9.06 16.88 -5.51
CA LEU A 49 -7.59 16.90 -5.36
C LEU A 49 -6.88 17.17 -6.70
N VAL A 50 -7.44 16.68 -7.81
CA VAL A 50 -6.92 16.98 -9.15
C VAL A 50 -7.17 18.45 -9.52
N LYS A 51 -8.32 19.02 -9.15
CA LYS A 51 -8.61 20.46 -9.32
C LYS A 51 -7.71 21.35 -8.46
N GLU A 52 -7.29 20.88 -7.29
CA GLU A 52 -6.26 21.51 -6.46
C GLU A 52 -4.84 21.44 -7.08
N GLY A 53 -4.68 20.76 -8.23
CA GLY A 53 -3.40 20.63 -8.92
C GLY A 53 -2.52 19.50 -8.40
N LYS A 54 -3.04 18.61 -7.55
CA LYS A 54 -2.25 17.49 -7.03
C LYS A 54 -2.10 16.39 -8.07
N LYS A 55 -0.86 15.93 -8.24
CA LYS A 55 -0.52 14.79 -9.08
C LYS A 55 -0.73 13.48 -8.31
N PHE A 56 -1.05 12.43 -9.04
CA PHE A 56 -1.23 11.10 -8.47
C PHE A 56 -0.72 10.04 -9.45
N TYR A 57 -0.37 8.88 -8.89
CA TYR A 57 -0.06 7.68 -9.65
C TYR A 57 -0.96 6.53 -9.20
N THR A 58 -1.18 5.57 -10.09
CA THR A 58 -1.93 4.36 -9.79
C THR A 58 -0.99 3.21 -9.52
N VAL A 59 -1.16 2.55 -8.38
CA VAL A 59 -0.55 1.26 -8.09
C VAL A 59 -1.57 0.19 -8.41
N ASN A 60 -1.17 -0.78 -9.24
CA ASN A 60 -2.05 -1.82 -9.75
C ASN A 60 -1.46 -3.19 -9.45
N ASP A 61 -2.31 -4.13 -9.06
CA ASP A 61 -1.93 -5.51 -8.81
C ASP A 61 -2.97 -6.50 -9.37
N ASN A 62 -2.47 -7.66 -9.82
CA ASN A 62 -3.29 -8.75 -10.33
C ASN A 62 -3.54 -9.76 -9.21
N LEU A 63 -4.80 -9.91 -8.81
CA LEU A 63 -5.20 -10.89 -7.81
C LEU A 63 -5.84 -12.10 -8.48
N HIS A 64 -5.06 -13.17 -8.59
CA HIS A 64 -5.53 -14.45 -9.14
C HIS A 64 -5.91 -15.40 -8.01
N CYS A 65 -7.14 -15.92 -8.03
CA CYS A 65 -7.62 -16.92 -7.08
C CYS A 65 -8.20 -18.11 -7.85
N LYS A 66 -7.78 -19.33 -7.50
CA LYS A 66 -8.29 -20.57 -8.09
C LYS A 66 -9.14 -21.31 -7.06
N THR A 67 -10.39 -21.56 -7.40
CA THR A 67 -11.27 -22.42 -6.60
C THR A 67 -11.34 -23.78 -7.28
N THR A 68 -10.80 -24.80 -6.63
CA THR A 68 -10.83 -26.18 -7.10
C THR A 68 -11.98 -26.94 -6.46
N VAL A 69 -12.67 -27.77 -7.25
CA VAL A 69 -13.67 -28.71 -6.76
C VAL A 69 -13.07 -30.10 -6.61
N LYS A 70 -13.46 -30.85 -5.58
CA LYS A 70 -12.96 -32.22 -5.33
C LYS A 70 -13.39 -33.19 -6.43
N ASN A 71 -14.66 -33.11 -6.84
CA ASN A 71 -15.23 -33.88 -7.95
C ASN A 71 -15.78 -32.91 -8.99
N MET A 72 -15.23 -32.93 -10.20
CA MET A 72 -15.64 -32.02 -11.26
C MET A 72 -16.92 -32.54 -11.94
N ARG A 73 -17.95 -31.70 -12.02
CA ARG A 73 -19.20 -31.99 -12.74
C ARG A 73 -19.44 -30.93 -13.80
N VAL A 74 -20.35 -31.20 -14.74
CA VAL A 74 -20.65 -30.27 -15.86
C VAL A 74 -21.09 -28.90 -15.33
N ASP A 75 -21.92 -28.90 -14.28
CA ASP A 75 -22.48 -27.75 -13.59
C ASP A 75 -21.55 -27.12 -12.54
N HIS A 76 -20.59 -27.90 -12.01
CA HIS A 76 -19.65 -27.48 -10.98
C HIS A 76 -18.21 -27.80 -11.38
N ARG A 77 -17.57 -26.81 -12.04
CA ARG A 77 -16.17 -26.87 -12.50
C ARG A 77 -15.26 -26.01 -11.64
N ASN A 78 -13.95 -26.25 -11.78
CA ASN A 78 -12.93 -25.35 -11.24
C ASN A 78 -13.15 -23.94 -11.79
N LYS A 79 -12.96 -22.93 -10.94
CA LYS A 79 -13.09 -21.52 -11.31
C LYS A 79 -11.77 -20.83 -11.12
N GLN A 80 -11.38 -20.04 -12.12
CA GLN A 80 -10.27 -19.11 -12.02
C GLN A 80 -10.85 -17.69 -11.92
N HIS A 81 -10.62 -17.06 -10.79
CA HIS A 81 -10.99 -15.68 -10.51
C HIS A 81 -9.77 -14.81 -10.82
N ASN A 82 -9.91 -13.96 -11.83
CA ASN A 82 -8.90 -12.95 -12.17
C ASN A 82 -9.46 -11.60 -11.75
N TRP A 83 -8.95 -11.06 -10.65
CA TRP A 83 -9.30 -9.75 -10.14
C TRP A 83 -8.13 -8.78 -10.34
N PHE A 84 -8.47 -7.49 -10.36
CA PHE A 84 -7.53 -6.40 -10.51
C PHE A 84 -7.76 -5.43 -9.36
N ALA A 85 -6.71 -5.16 -8.59
CA ALA A 85 -6.74 -4.19 -7.52
C ALA A 85 -6.01 -2.93 -7.99
N SER A 86 -6.68 -1.78 -7.94
CA SER A 86 -6.07 -0.49 -8.22
C SER A 86 -6.16 0.41 -6.99
N ILE A 87 -5.08 1.13 -6.72
CA ILE A 87 -4.99 2.13 -5.66
C ILE A 87 -4.46 3.41 -6.29
N ILE A 88 -5.13 4.53 -6.03
CA ILE A 88 -4.65 5.86 -6.39
C ILE A 88 -3.88 6.41 -5.20
N VAL A 89 -2.63 6.83 -5.45
CA VAL A 89 -1.75 7.46 -4.46
C VAL A 89 -1.39 8.84 -4.94
N PHE A 90 -1.69 9.85 -4.12
CA PHE A 90 -1.33 11.24 -4.43
C PHE A 90 0.12 11.52 -4.03
N GLU A 91 0.82 12.24 -4.90
CA GLU A 91 2.17 12.72 -4.63
C GLU A 91 2.13 13.75 -3.51
N ARG A 92 3.15 13.71 -2.64
CA ARG A 92 3.27 14.66 -1.51
C ARG A 92 4.22 15.81 -1.79
N ILE A 93 5.10 15.62 -2.77
CA ILE A 93 6.16 16.55 -3.14
C ILE A 93 5.90 16.91 -4.59
N ASP A 94 5.99 18.21 -4.89
CA ASP A 94 5.89 18.65 -6.27
C ASP A 94 7.24 18.48 -6.98
N PHE A 95 7.25 17.56 -7.95
CA PHE A 95 8.37 17.32 -8.84
C PHE A 95 8.25 18.06 -10.17
N SER A 96 7.44 19.12 -10.26
CA SER A 96 7.31 19.97 -11.45
C SER A 96 8.63 20.58 -11.94
N HIS A 97 9.60 20.74 -11.04
CA HIS A 97 10.95 21.21 -11.35
C HIS A 97 11.83 20.18 -12.07
N LEU A 98 11.42 18.91 -12.10
CA LEU A 98 12.12 17.84 -12.81
C LEU A 98 11.58 17.73 -14.24
N ASP A 99 12.50 17.60 -15.20
CA ASP A 99 12.15 17.42 -16.60
C ASP A 99 11.73 15.96 -16.87
N ASN A 100 10.59 15.79 -17.55
CA ASN A 100 10.07 14.49 -17.97
C ASN A 100 10.22 14.25 -19.48
N VAL A 101 10.70 15.25 -20.23
CA VAL A 101 10.80 15.23 -21.69
C VAL A 101 12.23 14.95 -22.11
N ILE A 102 13.19 15.59 -21.45
CA ILE A 102 14.60 15.49 -21.83
C ILE A 102 15.32 14.55 -20.85
N PRO A 103 16.04 13.53 -21.35
CA PRO A 103 16.87 12.70 -20.48
C PRO A 103 17.97 13.54 -19.83
N LEU A 104 18.28 13.25 -18.56
CA LEU A 104 19.32 13.95 -17.78
C LEU A 104 20.72 13.85 -18.41
N GLY A 105 20.97 12.83 -19.23
CA GLY A 105 22.22 12.62 -19.93
C GLY A 105 22.16 11.43 -20.88
N ASP A 106 23.17 11.29 -21.72
CA ASP A 106 23.32 10.14 -22.60
C ASP A 106 23.93 8.96 -21.83
N VAL A 107 23.15 7.87 -21.74
CA VAL A 107 23.56 6.64 -21.04
C VAL A 107 24.82 6.02 -21.67
N GLN A 108 25.02 6.18 -22.97
CA GLN A 108 26.20 5.63 -23.67
C GLN A 108 27.48 6.36 -23.29
N ASN A 109 27.38 7.63 -22.88
CA ASN A 109 28.51 8.49 -22.54
C ASN A 109 28.64 8.73 -21.02
N PHE A 110 27.88 8.01 -20.21
CA PHE A 110 27.90 8.15 -18.75
C PHE A 110 28.88 7.15 -18.12
N SER A 111 29.94 7.65 -17.48
CA SER A 111 30.95 6.80 -16.81
C SER A 111 30.33 5.97 -15.69
N ASN A 112 30.76 4.71 -15.57
CA ASN A 112 30.30 3.81 -14.53
C ASN A 112 30.59 4.33 -13.11
N GLU A 113 31.64 5.12 -12.95
CA GLU A 113 32.03 5.72 -11.66
C GLU A 113 30.95 6.66 -11.13
N ASN A 114 30.18 7.31 -12.01
CA ASN A 114 29.11 8.22 -11.61
C ASN A 114 27.85 7.49 -11.11
N TYR A 115 27.73 6.17 -11.32
CA TYR A 115 26.69 5.36 -10.66
C TYR A 115 27.08 4.98 -9.24
N LEU A 116 28.36 5.07 -8.90
CA LEU A 116 28.83 4.78 -7.56
C LEU A 116 28.66 5.99 -6.67
N LEU A 117 28.39 5.72 -5.39
CA LEU A 117 28.34 6.77 -4.39
C LEU A 117 29.73 7.40 -4.25
N THR A 118 29.75 8.73 -4.25
CA THR A 118 30.95 9.48 -3.89
C THR A 118 31.35 9.16 -2.45
N PRO A 119 32.63 9.35 -2.06
CA PRO A 119 33.07 9.13 -0.68
C PRO A 119 32.25 9.93 0.36
N GLU A 120 31.75 11.11 -0.01
CA GLU A 120 30.89 11.94 0.83
C GLU A 120 29.49 11.32 1.00
N GLU A 121 28.89 10.85 -0.08
CA GLU A 121 27.60 10.15 -0.04
C GLU A 121 27.70 8.83 0.73
N VAL A 122 28.78 8.07 0.57
CA VAL A 122 29.04 6.86 1.37
C VAL A 122 29.12 7.21 2.85
N LYS A 123 29.85 8.26 3.22
CA LYS A 123 29.98 8.71 4.62
C LYS A 123 28.62 9.14 5.19
N LYS A 124 27.82 9.86 4.41
CA LYS A 124 26.46 10.26 4.79
C LYS A 124 25.54 9.05 4.96
N LEU A 125 25.55 8.12 4.01
CA LEU A 125 24.79 6.88 4.05
C LEU A 125 25.15 6.02 5.27
N GLN A 126 26.45 5.88 5.58
CA GLN A 126 26.92 5.20 6.78
C GLN A 126 26.40 5.86 8.07
N SER A 127 26.40 7.19 8.13
CA SER A 127 25.85 7.93 9.27
C SER A 127 24.36 7.67 9.45
N ASP A 128 23.61 7.66 8.35
CA ASP A 128 22.16 7.44 8.36
C ASP A 128 21.83 5.98 8.74
N PHE A 129 22.62 5.00 8.27
CA PHE A 129 22.50 3.60 8.69
C PHE A 129 22.75 3.39 10.18
N LYS A 130 23.69 4.11 10.81
CA LYS A 130 23.92 4.03 12.26
C LYS A 130 22.64 4.37 13.04
N VAL A 131 21.87 5.35 12.57
CA VAL A 131 20.58 5.70 13.16
C VAL A 131 19.57 4.56 13.00
N LEU A 132 19.46 3.96 11.81
CA LEU A 132 18.55 2.84 11.56
C LEU A 132 18.90 1.62 12.41
N VAL A 133 20.17 1.22 12.44
CA VAL A 133 20.66 0.11 13.27
C VAL A 133 20.42 0.39 14.75
N GLY A 134 20.67 1.62 15.21
CA GLY A 134 20.37 2.04 16.58
C GLY A 134 18.89 1.88 16.95
N ARG A 135 17.96 2.20 16.04
CA ARG A 135 16.52 2.00 16.26
C ARG A 135 16.16 0.53 16.39
N VAL A 136 16.66 -0.32 15.48
CA VAL A 136 16.45 -1.76 15.52
C VAL A 136 17.03 -2.34 16.81
N PHE A 137 18.25 -1.96 17.16
CA PHE A 137 18.91 -2.40 18.39
C PHE A 137 18.05 -2.09 19.63
N LEU A 138 17.51 -0.89 19.75
CA LEU A 138 16.64 -0.50 20.87
C LEU A 138 15.28 -1.20 20.87
N GLU A 139 14.79 -1.63 19.70
CA GLU A 139 13.56 -2.42 19.59
C GLU A 139 13.73 -3.81 20.20
N PHE A 140 14.90 -4.44 20.00
CA PHE A 140 15.22 -5.75 20.56
C PHE A 140 15.74 -5.68 22.00
N PHE A 141 16.58 -4.69 22.34
CA PHE A 141 17.24 -4.56 23.63
C PHE A 141 16.57 -3.49 24.51
N LYS A 142 15.37 -3.79 25.00
CA LYS A 142 14.56 -2.88 25.85
C LYS A 142 15.02 -2.79 27.31
N GLN A 143 16.14 -3.43 27.65
CA GLN A 143 16.61 -3.56 29.03
C GLN A 143 17.14 -2.24 29.59
N ALA A 144 17.06 -2.08 30.92
CA ALA A 144 17.48 -0.88 31.66
C ALA A 144 18.85 -0.28 31.27
N PRO A 145 19.93 -1.06 31.00
CA PRO A 145 21.23 -0.46 30.64
C PRO A 145 21.22 0.30 29.31
N PHE A 146 20.32 -0.02 28.39
CA PHE A 146 20.24 0.62 27.07
C PHE A 146 19.18 1.72 26.98
N ALA A 147 18.39 1.94 28.05
CA ALA A 147 17.39 2.99 28.10
C ALA A 147 17.96 4.42 27.85
N PRO A 148 19.18 4.79 28.32
CA PRO A 148 19.76 6.10 28.01
C PRO A 148 20.05 6.31 26.52
N VAL A 149 20.41 5.24 25.80
CA VAL A 149 20.77 5.28 24.37
C VAL A 149 19.56 5.68 23.51
N LYS A 150 18.34 5.39 23.98
CA LYS A 150 17.10 5.83 23.31
C LYS A 150 17.01 7.34 23.11
N LYS A 151 17.57 8.13 24.03
CA LYS A 151 17.59 9.60 23.90
C LYS A 151 18.59 10.09 22.85
N LEU A 152 19.60 9.28 22.52
CA LEU A 152 20.66 9.63 21.58
C LEU A 152 20.33 9.25 20.14
N VAL A 153 19.47 8.25 19.93
CA VAL A 153 19.10 7.79 18.58
C VAL A 153 17.95 8.64 18.03
N PRO A 154 18.16 9.42 16.95
CA PRO A 154 17.08 10.22 16.36
C PRO A 154 15.94 9.33 15.85
N GLN A 155 14.70 9.76 16.07
CA GLN A 155 13.52 9.04 15.57
C GLN A 155 13.29 9.24 14.05
N HIS A 156 13.77 10.35 13.49
CA HIS A 156 13.70 10.64 12.05
C HIS A 156 15.08 11.03 11.51
N ILE A 157 15.42 10.59 10.29
CA ILE A 157 16.64 11.03 9.59
C ILE A 157 16.27 12.26 8.77
N MET A 158 16.86 13.42 9.07
CA MET A 158 16.51 14.66 8.40
C MET A 158 16.94 14.63 6.93
N HIS A 159 16.05 15.07 6.04
CA HIS A 159 16.26 15.22 4.61
C HIS A 159 15.43 16.40 4.08
N GLN A 160 15.68 16.82 2.83
CA GLN A 160 15.06 18.01 2.24
C GLN A 160 13.51 18.02 2.33
N TYR A 161 12.87 16.88 2.09
CA TYR A 161 11.40 16.76 2.14
C TYR A 161 10.82 16.22 3.47
N THR A 162 11.52 16.42 4.60
CA THR A 162 11.09 15.80 5.88
C THR A 162 9.68 16.22 6.29
N LYS A 163 9.29 17.47 6.03
CA LYS A 163 7.94 17.96 6.38
C LYS A 163 6.88 17.20 5.58
N GLU A 164 7.06 17.07 4.28
CA GLU A 164 6.14 16.44 3.33
C GLU A 164 6.08 14.91 3.53
N MET A 165 7.23 14.27 3.75
CA MET A 165 7.30 12.82 3.96
C MET A 165 6.89 12.39 5.37
N SER A 166 6.87 13.30 6.36
CA SER A 166 6.36 13.01 7.71
C SER A 166 4.83 12.87 7.76
N LEU A 167 4.11 13.41 6.77
CA LEU A 167 2.65 13.34 6.71
C LEU A 167 2.17 11.89 6.49
N LYS A 168 0.91 11.60 6.79
CA LYS A 168 0.33 10.28 6.50
C LYS A 168 0.00 10.19 5.01
N SER A 169 0.36 9.09 4.34
CA SER A 169 -0.07 8.84 2.94
C SER A 169 -1.59 8.83 2.84
N PHE A 170 -2.13 9.58 1.89
CA PHE A 170 -3.53 9.50 1.50
C PHE A 170 -3.65 8.65 0.23
N HIS A 171 -4.40 7.57 0.31
CA HIS A 171 -4.64 6.66 -0.81
C HIS A 171 -6.13 6.36 -0.92
N PHE A 172 -6.61 6.19 -2.15
CA PHE A 172 -7.97 5.79 -2.43
C PHE A 172 -7.96 4.45 -3.13
N GLN A 173 -8.77 3.52 -2.64
CA GLN A 173 -8.96 2.27 -3.35
C GLN A 173 -9.83 2.54 -4.57
N TYR A 174 -9.28 2.30 -5.75
CA TYR A 174 -10.00 2.42 -7.01
C TYR A 174 -10.43 1.02 -7.42
N ASN A 175 -11.70 0.70 -7.18
CA ASN A 175 -12.24 -0.62 -7.47
C ASN A 175 -12.54 -0.76 -8.97
N LEU A 176 -11.50 -0.88 -9.81
CA LEU A 176 -11.68 -1.21 -11.22
C LEU A 176 -11.95 -2.72 -11.34
N LYS A 177 -13.22 -3.13 -11.21
CA LYS A 177 -13.63 -4.52 -11.47
C LYS A 177 -13.60 -4.81 -12.98
N MET A 178 -12.41 -5.07 -13.53
CA MET A 178 -12.27 -5.68 -14.85
C MET A 178 -12.56 -7.18 -14.74
N ARG A 179 -13.82 -7.58 -14.89
CA ARG A 179 -14.18 -9.00 -15.02
C ARG A 179 -13.76 -9.48 -16.41
N ARG A 180 -12.51 -9.94 -16.56
CA ARG A 180 -12.12 -10.73 -17.73
C ARG A 180 -12.82 -12.08 -17.65
N ASN A 181 -14.00 -12.18 -18.26
CA ASN A 181 -14.61 -13.47 -18.59
C ASN A 181 -13.76 -14.13 -19.67
N ILE A 182 -12.67 -14.78 -19.27
CA ILE A 182 -12.02 -15.75 -20.14
C ILE A 182 -12.85 -17.02 -19.99
N GLN A 183 -13.81 -17.20 -20.90
CA GLN A 183 -14.37 -18.51 -21.17
C GLN A 183 -13.23 -19.32 -21.80
N THR A 184 -12.52 -20.11 -20.99
CA THR A 184 -11.70 -21.20 -21.54
C THR A 184 -12.66 -22.26 -22.07
N LEU A 185 -12.57 -22.51 -23.38
CA LEU A 185 -13.14 -23.66 -24.09
C LEU A 185 -12.81 -24.97 -23.37
#